data_AF-A0A1A8Z960-F1
#
_entry.id   AF-A0A1A8Z960-F1
#
_cell.length_a   1.000
_cell.length_b   1.000
_cell.length_c   1.000
_cell.angle_alpha   90.00
_cell.angle_beta   90.00
_cell.angle_gamma   90.00
#
_symmetry.space_group_name_H-M   'P 1'
#
loop_
_entity.id
_entity.type
_entity.pdbx_description
1 polymer ?
#
loop_
_entity_poly.entity_id
_entity_poly.type
_entity_poly.pdbx_seq_one_letter_code
_entity_poly.pdbx_strand_id
1 'polypeptide(L)'
;MPSLPPPQDRDLPLFVYGSLKPGELAFGLIEPFVNGTRPIEATVAGLIRLRDGLPLFDPSATGRVRGFLLFFSASKADEAWNIVADFEPGTQYSWETTEAVTEDGRSVMANVLAGAKLQHGVSGDPVPEWSAGHDPVLGEGLAEARRLVLEAAPQGVRAQPDGPEFWRQFFRLQASYLLLWSVVERYTALRYGPALEPGPRVRRLGDDPAFQAALKTVGAKHGSVVDSRDPTDTIKLRPDGTGGARYYYQVRSNLSHRGKGAFRDARLVLKAVVELHDAMLVLLAQHVPIAVDSGLGEVRLRHLLPAGVTERW
;
A
#
# COMPACT_ATOMS: atom_id res chain seq x y z
N MET A 1 4.58 12.88 -14.11
CA MET A 1 4.90 11.92 -15.20
C MET A 1 3.86 12.09 -16.31
N PRO A 2 4.17 11.78 -17.58
CA PRO A 2 3.15 11.80 -18.63
C PRO A 2 2.02 10.84 -18.26
N SER A 3 0.78 11.32 -18.36
CA SER A 3 -0.42 10.49 -18.18
C SER A 3 -0.49 9.47 -19.31
N LEU A 4 -1.01 8.27 -19.02
CA LEU A 4 -1.29 7.30 -20.06
C LEU A 4 -2.42 7.88 -20.95
N PRO A 5 -2.30 7.88 -22.29
CA PRO A 5 -3.42 8.25 -23.14
C PRO A 5 -4.55 7.21 -22.98
N PRO A 6 -5.80 7.52 -23.37
CA PRO A 6 -6.86 6.51 -23.44
C PRO A 6 -6.55 5.41 -24.48
N PRO A 7 -7.16 4.22 -24.37
CA PRO A 7 -7.02 3.19 -25.41
C PRO A 7 -7.69 3.63 -26.71
N GLN A 8 -7.28 3.00 -27.80
CA GLN A 8 -7.77 3.33 -29.15
C GLN A 8 -9.25 2.98 -29.35
N ASP A 9 -9.68 1.82 -28.83
CA ASP A 9 -11.06 1.35 -28.93
C ASP A 9 -11.64 1.20 -27.52
N ARG A 10 -12.52 2.11 -27.11
CA ARG A 10 -13.12 2.13 -25.76
C ARG A 10 -14.35 1.25 -25.63
N ASP A 11 -14.82 0.68 -26.73
CA ASP A 11 -15.98 -0.23 -26.74
C ASP A 11 -15.58 -1.66 -26.36
N LEU A 12 -14.27 -1.97 -26.44
CA LEU A 12 -13.72 -3.23 -25.95
C LEU A 12 -13.68 -3.25 -24.41
N PRO A 13 -13.90 -4.42 -23.78
CA PRO A 13 -13.68 -4.60 -22.35
C PRO A 13 -12.20 -4.39 -21.98
N LEU A 14 -11.96 -4.13 -20.70
CA LEU A 14 -10.61 -4.09 -20.13
C LEU A 14 -10.24 -5.46 -19.56
N PHE A 15 -9.13 -6.04 -20.00
CA PHE A 15 -8.49 -7.16 -19.33
C PHE A 15 -7.53 -6.66 -18.24
N VAL A 16 -7.78 -7.03 -16.98
CA VAL A 16 -6.97 -6.67 -15.82
C VAL A 16 -6.26 -7.89 -15.23
N TYR A 17 -4.99 -7.72 -14.88
CA TYR A 17 -4.12 -8.77 -14.31
C TYR A 17 -3.28 -8.31 -13.11
N GLY A 18 -3.33 -7.01 -12.77
CA GLY A 18 -2.56 -6.38 -11.70
C GLY A 18 -3.45 -5.80 -10.58
N SER A 19 -3.04 -4.69 -9.97
CA SER A 19 -3.72 -4.07 -8.81
C SER A 19 -5.19 -3.72 -9.03
N LEU A 20 -5.60 -3.52 -10.29
CA LEU A 20 -6.98 -3.19 -10.68
C LEU A 20 -7.88 -4.43 -10.87
N LYS A 21 -7.40 -5.66 -10.66
CA LYS A 21 -8.26 -6.86 -10.78
C LYS A 21 -9.07 -7.12 -9.51
N PRO A 22 -10.25 -7.77 -9.60
CA PRO A 22 -11.02 -8.18 -8.43
C PRO A 22 -10.18 -8.89 -7.37
N GLY A 23 -10.41 -8.53 -6.10
CA GLY A 23 -9.65 -9.05 -4.97
C GLY A 23 -8.25 -8.44 -4.79
N GLU A 24 -7.88 -7.40 -5.56
CA GLU A 24 -6.64 -6.65 -5.36
C GLU A 24 -6.88 -5.23 -4.83
N LEU A 25 -5.81 -4.61 -4.34
CA LEU A 25 -5.85 -3.33 -3.62
C LEU A 25 -6.58 -2.21 -4.36
N ALA A 26 -6.38 -2.04 -5.67
CA ALA A 26 -6.92 -0.92 -6.41
C ALA A 26 -8.29 -1.17 -7.06
N PHE A 27 -8.84 -2.38 -7.00
CA PHE A 27 -10.10 -2.70 -7.70
C PHE A 27 -11.26 -1.78 -7.33
N GLY A 28 -11.38 -1.41 -6.05
CA GLY A 28 -12.44 -0.51 -5.58
C GLY A 28 -12.42 0.89 -6.22
N LEU A 29 -11.36 1.27 -6.96
CA LEU A 29 -11.33 2.50 -7.76
C LEU A 29 -12.20 2.39 -9.02
N ILE A 30 -12.27 1.20 -9.63
CA ILE A 30 -12.97 0.96 -10.89
C ILE A 30 -14.22 0.10 -10.73
N GLU A 31 -14.38 -0.61 -9.61
CA GLU A 31 -15.55 -1.44 -9.30
C GLU A 31 -16.90 -0.73 -9.51
N PRO A 32 -17.12 0.54 -9.09
CA PRO A 32 -18.39 1.24 -9.28
C PRO A 32 -18.77 1.52 -10.75
N PHE A 33 -17.85 1.27 -11.68
CA PHE A 33 -17.96 1.54 -13.10
C PHE A 33 -18.17 0.27 -13.93
N VAL A 34 -17.84 -0.89 -13.36
CA VAL A 34 -18.11 -2.19 -13.98
C VAL A 34 -19.63 -2.34 -14.09
N ASN A 35 -20.08 -2.74 -15.28
CA ASN A 35 -21.47 -3.06 -15.57
C ASN A 35 -21.98 -4.07 -14.53
N GLY A 36 -23.28 -4.07 -14.22
CA GLY A 36 -23.86 -4.95 -13.18
C GLY A 36 -23.67 -6.46 -13.41
N THR A 37 -23.08 -6.85 -14.55
CA THR A 37 -22.49 -8.17 -14.79
C THR A 37 -21.19 -8.34 -14.02
N ARG A 38 -21.03 -9.48 -13.33
CA ARG A 38 -19.78 -9.78 -12.61
C ARG A 38 -18.56 -9.74 -13.54
N PRO A 39 -17.38 -9.33 -13.04
CA PRO A 39 -16.10 -9.56 -13.71
C PRO A 39 -16.00 -11.01 -14.20
N ILE A 40 -15.51 -11.21 -15.42
CA ILE A 40 -15.42 -12.54 -16.04
C ILE A 40 -13.98 -13.01 -16.01
N GLU A 41 -13.71 -14.17 -15.40
CA GLU A 41 -12.38 -14.77 -15.42
C GLU A 41 -11.97 -15.11 -16.85
N ALA A 42 -10.73 -14.76 -17.20
CA ALA A 42 -10.17 -15.01 -18.52
C ALA A 42 -8.65 -15.19 -18.48
N THR A 43 -8.12 -15.72 -19.57
CA THR A 43 -6.68 -15.88 -19.78
C THR A 43 -6.24 -15.24 -21.09
N VAL A 44 -5.05 -14.67 -21.11
CA VAL A 44 -4.42 -14.11 -22.32
C VAL A 44 -3.06 -14.76 -22.54
N ALA A 45 -2.60 -14.83 -23.79
CA ALA A 45 -1.26 -15.32 -24.11
C ALA A 45 -0.19 -14.32 -23.65
N GLY A 46 0.84 -14.79 -22.94
CA GLY A 46 1.88 -13.94 -22.38
C GLY A 46 2.29 -14.37 -20.96
N LEU A 47 3.15 -13.58 -20.32
CA LEU A 47 3.52 -13.74 -18.90
C LEU A 47 3.58 -12.38 -18.21
N ILE A 48 3.53 -12.36 -16.87
CA ILE A 48 3.75 -11.16 -16.06
C ILE A 48 5.23 -11.10 -15.66
N ARG A 49 5.83 -9.93 -15.83
CA ARG A 49 7.17 -9.56 -15.35
C ARG A 49 7.03 -8.53 -14.24
N LEU A 50 8.04 -8.42 -13.37
CA LEU A 50 8.04 -7.44 -12.28
C LEU A 50 9.10 -6.36 -12.50
N ARG A 51 8.71 -5.10 -12.31
CA ARG A 51 9.63 -3.96 -12.25
C ARG A 51 9.27 -3.09 -11.08
N ASP A 52 10.21 -2.90 -10.15
CA ASP A 52 9.96 -2.18 -8.89
C ASP A 52 8.68 -2.71 -8.19
N GLY A 53 8.46 -4.02 -8.33
CA GLY A 53 7.29 -4.76 -7.86
C GLY A 53 5.96 -4.44 -8.55
N LEU A 54 5.92 -3.63 -9.61
CA LEU A 54 4.73 -3.46 -10.44
C LEU A 54 4.61 -4.63 -11.44
N PRO A 55 3.41 -5.21 -11.63
CA PRO A 55 3.19 -6.25 -12.62
C PRO A 55 3.13 -5.65 -14.03
N LEU A 56 3.93 -6.18 -14.94
CA LEU A 56 4.03 -5.78 -16.34
C LEU A 56 3.71 -6.97 -17.25
N PHE A 57 2.67 -6.87 -18.06
CA PHE A 57 2.34 -7.91 -19.03
C PHE A 57 3.30 -7.92 -20.22
N ASP A 58 3.87 -9.08 -20.51
CA ASP A 58 4.70 -9.37 -21.69
C ASP A 58 3.92 -10.26 -22.67
N PRO A 59 3.28 -9.67 -23.70
CA PRO A 59 2.51 -10.42 -24.70
C PRO A 59 3.38 -11.28 -25.61
N SER A 60 4.70 -11.05 -25.65
CA SER A 60 5.64 -11.80 -26.49
C SER A 60 6.12 -13.11 -25.85
N ALA A 61 5.92 -13.26 -24.54
CA ALA A 61 6.36 -14.42 -23.79
C ALA A 61 5.44 -15.63 -24.02
N THR A 62 6.02 -16.83 -24.13
CA THR A 62 5.26 -18.06 -24.17
C THR A 62 4.68 -18.38 -22.79
N GLY A 63 3.37 -18.33 -22.66
CA GLY A 63 2.68 -18.62 -21.40
C GLY A 63 1.23 -18.16 -21.45
N ARG A 64 0.58 -18.18 -20.28
CA ARG A 64 -0.75 -17.60 -20.10
C ARG A 64 -0.82 -16.80 -18.82
N VAL A 65 -1.42 -15.63 -18.91
CA VAL A 65 -1.73 -14.76 -17.77
C VAL A 65 -3.19 -14.93 -17.38
N ARG A 66 -3.44 -15.16 -16.09
CA ARG A 66 -4.79 -15.15 -15.50
C ARG A 66 -5.20 -13.73 -15.11
N GLY A 67 -6.45 -13.40 -15.37
CA GLY A 67 -7.01 -12.08 -15.08
C GLY A 67 -8.52 -12.07 -15.26
N PHE A 68 -9.06 -10.86 -15.42
CA PHE A 68 -10.50 -10.64 -15.54
C PHE A 68 -10.82 -9.69 -16.68
N LEU A 69 -11.92 -9.96 -17.38
CA LEU A 69 -12.56 -9.02 -18.28
C LEU A 69 -13.54 -8.15 -17.50
N LEU A 70 -13.37 -6.84 -17.61
CA LEU A 70 -14.22 -5.81 -17.05
C LEU A 70 -14.95 -5.08 -18.17
N PHE A 71 -16.28 -5.12 -18.11
CA PHE A 71 -17.14 -4.38 -19.02
C PHE A 71 -17.61 -3.13 -18.29
N PHE A 72 -17.33 -1.95 -18.82
CA PHE A 72 -17.80 -0.72 -18.19
C PHE A 72 -19.23 -0.40 -18.62
N SER A 73 -19.99 0.21 -17.70
CA SER A 73 -21.32 0.73 -18.02
C SER A 73 -21.19 1.88 -19.03
N ALA A 74 -21.95 1.86 -20.12
CA ALA A 74 -21.84 2.88 -21.19
C ALA A 74 -21.90 4.33 -20.67
N SER A 75 -22.76 4.61 -19.69
CA SER A 75 -22.89 5.95 -19.10
C SER A 75 -21.72 6.39 -18.20
N LYS A 76 -20.79 5.48 -17.86
CA LYS A 76 -19.64 5.76 -17.00
C LYS A 76 -18.29 5.30 -17.59
N ALA A 77 -18.29 4.84 -18.84
CA ALA A 77 -17.11 4.25 -19.46
C ALA A 77 -15.94 5.26 -19.55
N ASP A 78 -16.21 6.51 -19.93
CA ASP A 78 -15.18 7.54 -20.00
C ASP A 78 -14.51 7.82 -18.65
N GLU A 79 -15.30 7.87 -17.57
CA GLU A 79 -14.76 8.05 -16.22
C GLU A 79 -13.91 6.85 -15.79
N ALA A 80 -14.36 5.63 -16.10
CA ALA A 80 -13.60 4.41 -15.83
C ALA A 80 -12.25 4.41 -16.55
N TRP A 81 -12.23 4.73 -17.84
CA TRP A 81 -11.00 4.81 -18.63
C TRP A 81 -10.03 5.88 -18.12
N ASN A 82 -10.54 7.04 -17.69
CA ASN A 82 -9.72 8.08 -17.08
C ASN A 82 -9.11 7.61 -15.75
N ILE A 83 -9.87 6.90 -14.91
CA ILE A 83 -9.35 6.35 -13.64
C ILE A 83 -8.19 5.37 -13.92
N VAL A 84 -8.34 4.49 -14.92
CA VAL A 84 -7.26 3.55 -15.28
C VAL A 84 -6.03 4.30 -15.79
N ALA A 85 -6.23 5.29 -16.66
CA ALA A 85 -5.15 6.10 -17.23
C ALA A 85 -4.42 6.98 -16.20
N ASP A 86 -5.13 7.47 -15.17
CA ASP A 86 -4.57 8.25 -14.07
C ASP A 86 -3.84 7.37 -13.04
N PHE A 87 -4.32 6.14 -12.85
CA PHE A 87 -3.71 5.18 -11.94
C PHE A 87 -2.38 4.64 -12.50
N GLU A 88 -2.37 4.25 -13.77
CA GLU A 88 -1.24 3.55 -14.39
C GLU A 88 -0.26 4.51 -15.09
N PRO A 89 1.03 4.51 -14.69
CA PRO A 89 2.00 5.43 -15.27
C PRO A 89 2.31 5.06 -16.73
N GLY A 90 2.08 5.99 -17.66
CA GLY A 90 2.41 5.82 -19.08
C GLY A 90 3.91 5.65 -19.40
N THR A 91 4.78 5.81 -18.40
CA THR A 91 6.21 5.46 -18.51
C THR A 91 6.47 3.96 -18.32
N GLN A 92 5.54 3.23 -17.69
CA GLN A 92 5.63 1.80 -17.39
C GLN A 92 4.68 0.95 -18.24
N TYR A 93 3.61 1.53 -18.75
CA TYR A 93 2.57 0.82 -19.49
C TYR A 93 2.24 1.47 -20.83
N SER A 94 1.73 0.66 -21.76
CA SER A 94 1.11 1.09 -23.00
C SER A 94 -0.14 0.27 -23.29
N TRP A 95 -1.11 0.86 -23.97
CA TRP A 95 -2.31 0.14 -24.41
C TRP A 95 -1.99 -0.81 -25.57
N GLU A 96 -2.49 -2.03 -25.47
CA GLU A 96 -2.56 -3.01 -26.55
C GLU A 96 -3.94 -3.66 -26.57
N THR A 97 -4.24 -4.35 -27.67
CA THR A 97 -5.41 -5.24 -27.75
C THR A 97 -4.94 -6.68 -27.70
N THR A 98 -5.71 -7.52 -27.03
CA THR A 98 -5.38 -8.94 -26.87
C THR A 98 -6.63 -9.80 -26.97
N GLU A 99 -6.43 -11.06 -27.34
CA GLU A 99 -7.48 -12.07 -27.35
C GLU A 99 -7.53 -12.75 -25.97
N ALA A 100 -8.60 -12.49 -25.23
CA ALA A 100 -8.86 -13.11 -23.93
C ALA A 100 -9.79 -14.31 -24.09
N VAL A 101 -9.39 -15.46 -23.54
CA VAL A 101 -10.17 -16.69 -23.54
C VAL A 101 -10.78 -16.87 -22.15
N THR A 102 -12.11 -16.84 -22.09
CA THR A 102 -12.89 -17.08 -20.87
C THR A 102 -12.95 -18.57 -20.52
N GLU A 103 -13.36 -18.91 -19.30
CA GLU A 103 -13.43 -20.32 -18.83
C GLU A 103 -14.31 -21.21 -19.71
N ASP A 104 -15.37 -20.67 -20.32
CA ASP A 104 -16.26 -21.41 -21.22
C ASP A 104 -15.70 -21.55 -22.65
N GLY A 105 -14.47 -21.08 -22.88
CA GLY A 105 -13.77 -21.18 -24.16
C GLY A 105 -14.10 -20.07 -25.15
N ARG A 106 -14.96 -19.10 -24.81
CA ARG A 106 -15.21 -17.95 -25.68
C ARG A 106 -14.00 -17.03 -25.73
N SER A 107 -13.65 -16.65 -26.95
CA SER A 107 -12.67 -15.61 -27.26
C SER A 107 -13.34 -14.24 -27.27
N VAL A 108 -12.72 -13.27 -26.61
CA VAL A 108 -13.17 -11.87 -26.52
C VAL A 108 -11.95 -10.97 -26.73
N MET A 109 -12.05 -10.05 -27.68
CA MET A 109 -11.04 -8.99 -27.84
C MET A 109 -11.16 -8.00 -26.69
N ALA A 110 -10.04 -7.62 -26.08
CA ALA A 110 -9.99 -6.73 -24.94
C ALA A 110 -8.81 -5.75 -25.03
N ASN A 111 -8.98 -4.58 -24.44
CA ASN A 111 -7.86 -3.70 -24.11
C ASN A 111 -7.06 -4.29 -22.96
N VAL A 112 -5.75 -4.19 -23.02
CA VAL A 112 -4.84 -4.59 -21.95
C VAL A 112 -3.71 -3.59 -21.84
N LEU A 113 -3.19 -3.41 -20.62
CA LEU A 113 -1.97 -2.65 -20.40
C LEU A 113 -0.78 -3.57 -20.57
N ALA A 114 -0.03 -3.44 -21.65
CA ALA A 114 1.25 -4.12 -21.82
C ALA A 114 2.37 -3.35 -21.11
N GLY A 115 3.40 -4.06 -20.65
CA GLY A 115 4.57 -3.45 -20.05
C GLY A 115 5.42 -2.70 -21.07
N ALA A 116 5.72 -1.43 -20.80
CA ALA A 116 6.59 -0.64 -21.63
C ALA A 116 8.07 -0.97 -21.35
N LYS A 117 8.89 -1.00 -22.42
CA LYS A 117 10.35 -1.09 -22.35
C LYS A 117 10.86 -2.27 -21.51
N LEU A 118 10.29 -3.46 -21.68
CA LEU A 118 10.55 -4.65 -20.84
C LEU A 118 12.03 -5.07 -20.74
N GLN A 119 12.89 -4.59 -21.65
CA GLN A 119 14.34 -4.81 -21.60
C GLN A 119 15.07 -4.04 -20.47
N HIS A 120 14.41 -3.16 -19.73
CA HIS A 120 15.02 -2.36 -18.66
C HIS A 120 14.36 -2.62 -17.30
N GLY A 121 15.16 -2.79 -16.25
CA GLY A 121 14.69 -2.78 -14.85
C GLY A 121 13.71 -3.90 -14.46
N VAL A 122 13.44 -4.86 -15.35
CA VAL A 122 12.66 -6.04 -14.99
C VAL A 122 13.54 -6.99 -14.17
N SER A 123 12.96 -7.56 -13.12
CA SER A 123 13.62 -8.48 -12.21
C SER A 123 12.70 -9.65 -11.85
N GLY A 124 13.29 -10.76 -11.41
CA GLY A 124 12.57 -11.95 -10.97
C GLY A 124 12.08 -12.82 -12.12
N ASP A 125 11.54 -13.98 -11.74
CA ASP A 125 11.00 -14.94 -12.70
C ASP A 125 9.62 -14.47 -13.19
N PRO A 126 9.32 -14.62 -14.49
CA PRO A 126 7.99 -14.35 -15.00
C PRO A 126 6.94 -15.26 -14.34
N VAL A 127 5.77 -14.71 -14.05
CA VAL A 127 4.68 -15.42 -13.38
C VAL A 127 3.40 -15.41 -14.22
N PRO A 128 2.58 -16.47 -14.15
CA PRO A 128 1.29 -16.51 -14.86
C PRO A 128 0.18 -15.72 -14.14
N GLU A 129 0.44 -15.27 -12.91
CA GLU A 129 -0.53 -14.58 -12.08
C GLU A 129 0.19 -13.70 -11.07
N TRP A 130 -0.43 -12.56 -10.73
CA TRP A 130 0.10 -11.63 -9.76
C TRP A 130 -0.95 -11.30 -8.70
N SER A 131 -0.48 -11.10 -7.46
CA SER A 131 -1.30 -10.56 -6.36
C SER A 131 -0.43 -9.76 -5.41
N ALA A 132 -0.96 -8.65 -4.88
CA ALA A 132 -0.34 -7.92 -3.79
C ALA A 132 -0.27 -8.78 -2.50
N GLY A 133 -1.08 -9.83 -2.40
CA GLY A 133 -1.03 -10.80 -1.29
C GLY A 133 0.30 -11.56 -1.17
N HIS A 134 1.06 -11.64 -2.27
CA HIS A 134 2.39 -12.25 -2.32
C HIS A 134 3.53 -11.20 -2.31
N ASP A 135 3.21 -9.92 -2.11
CA ASP A 135 4.22 -8.88 -2.07
C ASP A 135 5.05 -8.99 -0.76
N PRO A 136 6.36 -9.27 -0.84
CA PRO A 136 7.19 -9.47 0.35
C PRO A 136 7.31 -8.20 1.20
N VAL A 137 7.15 -7.01 0.63
CA VAL A 137 7.18 -5.76 1.42
C VAL A 137 5.90 -5.66 2.26
N LEU A 138 4.75 -6.12 1.76
CA LEU A 138 3.49 -6.11 2.53
C LEU A 138 3.43 -7.24 3.57
N GLY A 139 3.99 -8.41 3.28
CA GLY A 139 4.07 -9.54 4.22
C GLY A 139 5.29 -9.47 5.14
N GLU A 140 6.45 -9.84 4.61
CA GLU A 140 7.72 -9.92 5.35
C GLU A 140 8.16 -8.57 5.92
N GLY A 141 7.92 -7.46 5.20
CA GLY A 141 8.27 -6.12 5.68
C GLY A 141 7.55 -5.75 6.98
N LEU A 142 6.26 -6.09 7.10
CA LEU A 142 5.51 -5.91 8.35
C LEU A 142 6.01 -6.83 9.46
N ALA A 143 6.28 -8.10 9.11
CA ALA A 143 6.78 -9.09 10.05
C ALA A 143 8.13 -8.69 10.65
N GLU A 144 9.04 -8.20 9.81
CA GLU A 144 10.36 -7.75 10.21
C GLU A 144 10.30 -6.45 11.02
N ALA A 145 9.44 -5.50 10.64
CA ALA A 145 9.20 -4.31 11.46
C ALA A 145 8.72 -4.70 12.87
N ARG A 146 7.81 -5.68 12.99
CA ARG A 146 7.37 -6.22 14.28
C ARG A 146 8.52 -6.84 15.06
N ARG A 147 9.33 -7.69 14.41
CA ARG A 147 10.48 -8.34 15.05
C ARG A 147 11.45 -7.33 15.63
N LEU A 148 11.82 -6.32 14.85
CA LEU A 148 12.71 -5.23 15.28
C LEU A 148 12.15 -4.46 16.49
N VAL A 149 10.84 -4.20 16.52
CA VAL A 149 10.21 -3.54 17.67
C VAL A 149 10.26 -4.41 18.93
N LEU A 150 9.93 -5.71 18.80
CA LEU A 150 9.96 -6.66 19.92
C LEU A 150 11.39 -6.86 20.46
N GLU A 151 12.39 -6.87 19.60
CA GLU A 151 13.81 -6.93 20.00
C GLU A 151 14.28 -5.62 20.66
N ALA A 152 13.84 -4.47 20.15
CA ALA A 152 14.26 -3.16 20.64
C ALA A 152 13.60 -2.79 21.98
N ALA A 153 12.32 -3.12 22.14
CA ALA A 153 11.49 -2.69 23.26
C ALA A 153 10.56 -3.81 23.74
N PRO A 154 11.08 -4.97 24.18
CA PRO A 154 10.28 -6.13 24.57
C PRO A 154 9.31 -5.87 25.74
N GLN A 155 9.56 -4.81 26.50
CA GLN A 155 8.76 -4.37 27.65
C GLN A 155 8.36 -2.89 27.52
N GLY A 156 8.34 -2.37 26.28
CA GLY A 156 8.20 -0.96 25.99
C GLY A 156 9.48 -0.14 26.25
N VAL A 157 9.36 1.18 26.12
CA VAL A 157 10.44 2.15 26.42
C VAL A 157 10.30 2.62 27.86
N ARG A 158 11.32 2.38 28.69
CA ARG A 158 11.37 2.76 30.11
C ARG A 158 12.25 3.98 30.31
N ALA A 159 11.94 4.77 31.35
CA ALA A 159 12.79 5.88 31.73
C ALA A 159 14.15 5.33 32.17
N GLN A 160 15.22 5.78 31.52
CA GLN A 160 16.58 5.36 31.79
C GLN A 160 17.55 6.50 31.45
N PRO A 161 18.73 6.53 32.08
CA PRO A 161 19.75 7.53 31.76
C PRO A 161 20.14 7.48 30.29
N ASP A 162 20.56 8.63 29.75
CA ASP A 162 21.16 8.68 28.43
C ASP A 162 22.45 7.85 28.44
N GLY A 163 22.49 6.83 27.58
CA GLY A 163 23.57 5.85 27.52
C GLY A 163 23.51 4.97 26.27
N PRO A 164 24.55 4.19 25.99
CA PRO A 164 24.64 3.36 24.78
C PRO A 164 23.45 2.42 24.58
N GLU A 165 22.92 1.84 25.65
CA GLU A 165 21.76 0.95 25.62
C GLU A 165 20.49 1.68 25.19
N PHE A 166 20.28 2.90 25.72
CA PHE A 166 19.16 3.75 25.34
C PHE A 166 19.23 4.14 23.86
N TRP A 167 20.39 4.61 23.40
CA TRP A 167 20.55 4.99 22.01
C TRP A 167 20.41 3.80 21.05
N ARG A 168 20.88 2.61 21.45
CA ARG A 168 20.66 1.37 20.69
C ARG A 168 19.16 1.05 20.56
N GLN A 169 18.41 1.13 21.66
CA GLN A 169 16.95 0.95 21.61
C GLN A 169 16.29 2.00 20.70
N PHE A 170 16.61 3.28 20.87
CA PHE A 170 16.01 4.35 20.10
C PHE A 170 16.30 4.21 18.59
N PHE A 171 17.55 3.97 18.19
CA PHE A 171 17.88 3.78 16.78
C PHE A 171 17.23 2.55 16.16
N ARG A 172 17.04 1.46 16.91
CA ARG A 172 16.27 0.31 16.43
C ARG A 172 14.78 0.62 16.26
N LEU A 173 14.20 1.43 17.15
CA LEU A 173 12.83 1.93 16.97
C LEU A 173 12.73 2.84 15.73
N GLN A 174 13.73 3.68 15.46
CA GLN A 174 13.76 4.49 14.23
C GLN A 174 13.87 3.60 12.98
N ALA A 175 14.76 2.60 13.00
CA ALA A 175 14.95 1.67 11.89
C ALA A 175 13.66 0.88 11.58
N SER A 176 13.01 0.32 12.60
CA SER A 176 11.73 -0.36 12.44
C SER A 176 10.63 0.57 11.91
N TYR A 177 10.60 1.82 12.37
CA TYR A 177 9.60 2.78 11.91
C TYR A 177 9.82 3.22 10.45
N LEU A 178 11.07 3.37 10.01
CA LEU A 178 11.39 3.63 8.62
C LEU A 178 11.05 2.45 7.72
N LEU A 179 11.32 1.21 8.15
CA LEU A 179 10.91 0.01 7.43
C LEU A 179 9.38 -0.07 7.30
N LEU A 180 8.65 0.18 8.38
CA LEU A 180 7.18 0.24 8.34
C LEU A 180 6.68 1.30 7.36
N TRP A 181 7.36 2.45 7.25
CA TRP A 181 7.00 3.46 6.24
C TRP A 181 7.26 3.01 4.81
N SER A 182 8.28 2.18 4.55
CA SER A 182 8.43 1.53 3.25
C SER A 182 7.23 0.63 2.92
N VAL A 183 6.67 -0.07 3.90
CA VAL A 183 5.43 -0.85 3.74
C VAL A 183 4.24 0.06 3.39
N VAL A 184 4.07 1.17 4.12
CA VAL A 184 2.99 2.12 3.85
C VAL A 184 3.13 2.75 2.47
N GLU A 185 4.34 3.14 2.07
CA GLU A 185 4.60 3.69 0.74
C GLU A 185 4.30 2.65 -0.36
N ARG A 186 4.64 1.37 -0.13
CA ARG A 186 4.30 0.26 -1.02
C ARG A 186 2.79 0.06 -1.15
N TYR A 187 2.08 -0.03 -0.03
CA TYR A 187 0.62 -0.16 -0.01
C TYR A 187 -0.04 0.99 -0.77
N THR A 188 0.34 2.23 -0.45
CA THR A 188 -0.28 3.41 -1.06
C THR A 188 0.03 3.55 -2.56
N ALA A 189 1.20 3.09 -3.03
CA ALA A 189 1.48 3.01 -4.46
C ALA A 189 0.53 2.02 -5.16
N LEU A 190 0.40 0.80 -4.61
CA LEU A 190 -0.45 -0.23 -5.20
C LEU A 190 -1.95 0.04 -5.03
N ARG A 191 -2.35 0.80 -4.01
CA ARG A 191 -3.76 1.13 -3.71
C ARG A 191 -4.26 2.39 -4.42
N TYR A 192 -3.44 3.44 -4.48
CA TYR A 192 -3.88 4.77 -4.93
C TYR A 192 -3.23 5.22 -6.25
N GLY A 193 -2.21 4.53 -6.74
CA GLY A 193 -1.51 4.82 -7.99
C GLY A 193 -0.01 5.03 -7.78
N PRO A 194 0.87 4.25 -8.44
CA PRO A 194 2.32 4.38 -8.28
C PRO A 194 2.90 5.66 -8.90
N ALA A 195 2.14 6.33 -9.79
CA ALA A 195 2.52 7.60 -10.38
C ALA A 195 2.43 8.80 -9.42
N LEU A 196 1.73 8.64 -8.29
CA LEU A 196 1.53 9.72 -7.32
C LEU A 196 2.76 9.92 -6.44
N GLU A 197 3.11 11.20 -6.23
CA GLU A 197 4.12 11.59 -5.25
C GLU A 197 3.72 11.16 -3.82
N PRO A 198 4.69 10.99 -2.89
CA PRO A 198 4.41 10.52 -1.53
C PRO A 198 3.37 11.37 -0.78
N GLY A 199 3.44 12.70 -0.88
CA GLY A 199 2.51 13.60 -0.19
C GLY A 199 1.04 13.39 -0.55
N PRO A 200 0.66 13.43 -1.84
CA PRO A 200 -0.68 13.04 -2.30
C PRO A 200 -1.13 11.65 -1.84
N ARG A 201 -0.25 10.63 -1.84
CA ARG A 201 -0.57 9.28 -1.36
C ARG A 201 -0.88 9.24 0.14
N VAL A 202 -0.10 9.95 0.95
CA VAL A 202 -0.34 10.09 2.40
C VAL A 202 -1.67 10.79 2.67
N ARG A 203 -2.04 11.79 1.87
CA ARG A 203 -3.36 12.44 1.97
C ARG A 203 -4.49 11.46 1.65
N ARG A 204 -4.39 10.73 0.53
CA ARG A 204 -5.38 9.70 0.17
C ARG A 204 -5.54 8.63 1.26
N LEU A 205 -4.44 8.17 1.85
CA LEU A 205 -4.48 7.26 3.00
C LEU A 205 -5.22 7.88 4.20
N GLY A 206 -4.97 9.16 4.49
CA GLY A 206 -5.62 9.88 5.59
C GLY A 206 -7.12 10.08 5.38
N ASP A 207 -7.56 10.21 4.13
CA ASP A 207 -8.95 10.39 3.75
C ASP A 207 -9.69 9.05 3.57
N ASP A 208 -8.97 7.93 3.58
CA ASP A 208 -9.53 6.58 3.41
C ASP A 208 -10.31 6.13 4.67
N PRO A 209 -11.64 5.93 4.57
CA PRO A 209 -12.44 5.49 5.72
C PRO A 209 -12.00 4.14 6.28
N ALA A 210 -11.46 3.24 5.45
CA ALA A 210 -10.97 1.93 5.90
C ALA A 210 -9.74 2.08 6.80
N PHE A 211 -8.84 3.02 6.47
CA PHE A 211 -7.67 3.30 7.32
C PHE A 211 -8.06 3.99 8.63
N GLN A 212 -8.99 4.95 8.58
CA GLN A 212 -9.52 5.60 9.79
C GLN A 212 -10.19 4.58 10.72
N ALA A 213 -11.01 3.67 10.15
CA ALA A 213 -11.63 2.58 10.88
C ALA A 213 -10.59 1.60 11.44
N ALA A 214 -9.50 1.31 10.71
CA ALA A 214 -8.41 0.48 11.21
C ALA A 214 -7.71 1.11 12.42
N LEU A 215 -7.40 2.41 12.37
CA LEU A 215 -6.85 3.15 13.52
C LEU A 215 -7.77 3.12 14.74
N LYS A 216 -9.07 3.29 14.52
CA LYS A 216 -10.08 3.17 15.58
C LYS A 216 -10.12 1.75 16.17
N THR A 217 -10.05 0.72 15.31
CA THR A 217 -10.10 -0.69 15.70
C THR A 217 -8.92 -1.07 16.60
N VAL A 218 -7.73 -0.55 16.31
CA VAL A 218 -6.54 -0.79 17.14
C VAL A 218 -6.46 0.12 18.37
N GLY A 219 -7.43 1.03 18.53
CA GLY A 219 -7.51 1.94 19.67
C GLY A 219 -6.39 2.99 19.70
N ALA A 220 -5.97 3.45 18.51
CA ALA A 220 -4.92 4.47 18.37
C ALA A 220 -5.23 5.70 19.22
N LYS A 221 -4.25 6.15 20.00
CA LYS A 221 -4.45 7.26 20.94
C LYS A 221 -4.32 8.59 20.22
N HIS A 222 -5.32 9.45 20.41
CA HIS A 222 -5.28 10.83 19.94
C HIS A 222 -4.06 11.57 20.48
N GLY A 223 -3.59 12.56 19.74
CA GLY A 223 -2.39 13.31 20.07
C GLY A 223 -2.07 14.37 19.06
N SER A 224 -1.02 15.15 19.33
CA SER A 224 -0.50 16.19 18.44
C SER A 224 0.97 15.98 18.15
N VAL A 225 1.43 16.48 17.02
CA VAL A 225 2.85 16.61 16.72
C VAL A 225 3.04 17.91 15.95
N VAL A 226 4.08 18.63 16.30
CA VAL A 226 4.43 19.91 15.67
C VAL A 226 5.46 19.67 14.56
N ASP A 227 5.36 20.38 13.45
CA ASP A 227 6.40 20.35 12.41
C ASP A 227 7.71 20.92 12.98
N SER A 228 8.82 20.21 12.84
CA SER A 228 10.12 20.67 13.34
C SER A 228 10.64 21.92 12.62
N ARG A 229 10.07 22.27 11.46
CA ARG A 229 10.43 23.44 10.64
C ARG A 229 9.50 24.63 10.89
N ASP A 230 8.27 24.38 11.35
CA ASP A 230 7.27 25.39 11.66
C ASP A 230 6.57 25.06 12.99
N PRO A 231 6.94 25.70 14.11
CA PRO A 231 6.35 25.42 15.41
C PRO A 231 4.86 25.81 15.52
N THR A 232 4.30 26.50 14.52
CA THR A 232 2.89 26.87 14.47
C THR A 232 2.02 25.82 13.76
N ASP A 233 2.62 24.93 12.96
CA ASP A 233 1.90 23.84 12.29
C ASP A 233 1.78 22.63 13.23
N THR A 234 0.59 22.50 13.85
CA THR A 234 0.26 21.38 14.74
C THR A 234 -0.65 20.38 14.02
N ILE A 235 -0.13 19.17 13.83
CA ILE A 235 -0.86 18.05 13.23
C ILE A 235 -1.48 17.20 14.33
N LYS A 236 -2.77 16.86 14.19
CA LYS A 236 -3.54 16.15 15.21
C LYS A 236 -4.05 14.81 14.67
N LEU A 237 -3.87 13.75 15.46
CA LEU A 237 -4.62 12.51 15.34
C LEU A 237 -5.87 12.63 16.22
N ARG A 238 -7.04 12.54 15.62
CA ARG A 238 -8.34 12.61 16.30
C ARG A 238 -8.82 11.22 16.75
N PRO A 239 -9.76 11.14 17.71
CA PRO A 239 -10.27 9.86 18.24
C PRO A 239 -10.97 8.97 17.20
N ASP A 240 -11.44 9.54 16.10
CA ASP A 240 -12.08 8.84 14.99
C ASP A 240 -11.08 8.30 13.95
N GLY A 241 -9.76 8.53 14.15
CA GLY A 241 -8.71 8.18 13.20
C GLY A 241 -8.35 9.29 12.22
N THR A 242 -9.17 10.35 12.14
CA THR A 242 -8.94 11.48 11.22
C THR A 242 -7.60 12.16 11.53
N GLY A 243 -6.85 12.48 10.48
CA GLY A 243 -5.52 13.08 10.58
C GLY A 243 -4.39 12.09 10.89
N GLY A 244 -4.70 10.80 11.06
CA GLY A 244 -3.72 9.78 11.43
C GLY A 244 -2.57 9.63 10.44
N ALA A 245 -2.83 9.56 9.13
CA ALA A 245 -1.77 9.40 8.14
C ALA A 245 -0.77 10.55 8.19
N ARG A 246 -1.25 11.81 8.25
CA ARG A 246 -0.40 12.99 8.38
C ARG A 246 0.32 13.04 9.73
N TYR A 247 -0.34 12.65 10.82
CA TYR A 247 0.27 12.57 12.15
C TYR A 247 1.48 11.63 12.16
N TYR A 248 1.31 10.38 11.70
CA TYR A 248 2.40 9.42 11.63
C TYR A 248 3.47 9.87 10.63
N TYR A 249 3.08 10.44 9.49
CA TYR A 249 4.05 10.94 8.52
C TYR A 249 4.91 12.04 9.11
N GLN A 250 4.33 12.93 9.91
CA GLN A 250 5.10 13.97 10.59
C GLN A 250 6.05 13.40 11.66
N VAL A 251 5.64 12.36 12.39
CA VAL A 251 6.56 11.67 13.33
C VAL A 251 7.78 11.15 12.58
N ARG A 252 7.60 10.57 11.38
CA ARG A 252 8.68 10.12 10.49
C ARG A 252 9.54 11.28 10.02
N SER A 253 8.94 12.35 9.50
CA SER A 253 9.68 13.53 9.02
C SER A 253 10.51 14.19 10.11
N ASN A 254 10.05 14.14 11.37
CA ASN A 254 10.78 14.72 12.49
C ASN A 254 11.93 13.82 13.01
N LEU A 255 12.08 12.56 12.57
CA LEU A 255 13.06 11.63 13.15
C LEU A 255 14.49 12.17 13.19
N SER A 256 14.93 12.87 12.13
CA SER A 256 16.27 13.48 12.03
C SER A 256 16.51 14.63 13.01
N HIS A 257 15.45 15.23 13.52
CA HIS A 257 15.50 16.36 14.45
C HIS A 257 15.27 15.95 15.92
N ARG A 258 14.99 14.66 16.15
CA ARG A 258 14.70 14.09 17.48
C ARG A 258 15.97 13.58 18.17
N GLY A 259 16.01 13.67 19.50
CA GLY A 259 17.20 13.32 20.31
C GLY A 259 17.56 14.33 21.40
N LYS A 260 16.96 15.53 21.39
CA LYS A 260 17.13 16.54 22.47
C LYS A 260 16.23 16.27 23.69
N GLY A 261 15.19 15.45 23.52
CA GLY A 261 14.32 14.93 24.58
C GLY A 261 14.15 13.42 24.41
N ALA A 262 15.28 12.72 24.35
CA ALA A 262 15.39 11.41 23.71
C ALA A 262 14.39 10.37 24.26
N PHE A 263 14.18 10.30 25.57
CA PHE A 263 13.19 9.41 26.17
C PHE A 263 11.75 9.66 25.67
N ARG A 264 11.33 10.92 25.57
CA ARG A 264 10.02 11.31 25.04
C ARG A 264 9.92 10.93 23.56
N ASP A 265 10.96 11.22 22.80
CA ASP A 265 11.01 10.88 21.37
C ASP A 265 10.93 9.36 21.14
N ALA A 266 11.63 8.56 21.94
CA ALA A 266 11.59 7.10 21.86
C ALA A 266 10.20 6.54 22.15
N ARG A 267 9.48 7.09 23.15
CA ARG A 267 8.08 6.71 23.43
C ARG A 267 7.14 7.09 22.29
N LEU A 268 7.33 8.26 21.69
CA LEU A 268 6.52 8.69 20.54
C LEU A 268 6.76 7.80 19.32
N VAL A 269 8.01 7.44 19.02
CA VAL A 269 8.33 6.53 17.91
C VAL A 269 7.77 5.12 18.20
N LEU A 270 7.91 4.59 19.41
CA LEU A 270 7.29 3.32 19.80
C LEU A 270 5.77 3.37 19.61
N LYS A 271 5.10 4.41 20.09
CA LYS A 271 3.65 4.60 19.88
C LYS A 271 3.31 4.58 18.40
N ALA A 272 4.04 5.35 17.59
CA ALA A 272 3.78 5.49 16.17
C ALA A 272 3.98 4.18 15.40
N VAL A 273 5.04 3.43 15.68
CA VAL A 273 5.29 2.14 15.01
C VAL A 273 4.26 1.09 15.42
N VAL A 274 3.89 1.01 16.70
CA VAL A 274 2.91 0.02 17.19
C VAL A 274 1.52 0.27 16.60
N GLU A 275 1.01 1.50 16.72
CA GLU A 275 -0.35 1.83 16.23
C GLU A 275 -0.45 1.71 14.72
N LEU A 276 0.55 2.20 13.98
CA LEU A 276 0.54 2.14 12.52
C LEU A 276 0.72 0.72 12.02
N HIS A 277 1.59 -0.10 12.62
CA HIS A 277 1.76 -1.50 12.26
C HIS A 277 0.44 -2.27 12.43
N ASP A 278 -0.19 -2.18 13.60
CA ASP A 278 -1.41 -2.92 13.87
C ASP A 278 -2.56 -2.43 12.97
N ALA A 279 -2.62 -1.12 12.67
CA ALA A 279 -3.62 -0.56 11.75
C ALA A 279 -3.40 -1.04 10.30
N MET A 280 -2.15 -1.13 9.83
CA MET A 280 -1.84 -1.65 8.51
C MET A 280 -2.25 -3.12 8.36
N LEU A 281 -2.09 -3.94 9.41
CA LEU A 281 -2.58 -5.33 9.38
C LEU A 281 -4.11 -5.40 9.27
N VAL A 282 -4.84 -4.54 10.00
CA VAL A 282 -6.30 -4.46 9.91
C VAL A 282 -6.76 -3.96 8.54
N LEU A 283 -6.04 -2.99 7.96
CA LEU A 283 -6.35 -2.43 6.64
C LEU A 283 -6.10 -3.45 5.52
N LEU A 284 -4.94 -4.11 5.51
CA LEU A 284 -4.60 -5.10 4.48
C LEU A 284 -5.58 -6.28 4.46
N ALA A 285 -5.97 -6.77 5.63
CA ALA A 285 -6.91 -7.89 5.77
C ALA A 285 -8.30 -7.61 5.16
N GLN A 286 -8.66 -6.34 4.91
CA GLN A 286 -9.92 -5.97 4.25
C GLN A 286 -9.86 -6.09 2.73
N HIS A 287 -8.66 -6.15 2.14
CA HIS A 287 -8.48 -6.03 0.71
C HIS A 287 -7.82 -7.26 0.08
N VAL A 288 -6.75 -7.78 0.69
CA VAL A 288 -5.96 -8.88 0.13
C VAL A 288 -5.54 -9.85 1.23
N PRO A 289 -5.66 -11.17 1.03
CA PRO A 289 -5.07 -12.14 1.94
C PRO A 289 -3.55 -12.10 1.80
N ILE A 290 -2.85 -11.74 2.88
CA ILE A 290 -1.39 -11.83 2.94
C ILE A 290 -1.01 -13.27 3.32
N ALA A 291 -0.07 -13.87 2.59
CA ALA A 291 0.40 -15.23 2.85
C ALA A 291 0.87 -15.43 4.31
N VAL A 292 0.44 -16.56 4.89
CA VAL A 292 0.55 -16.89 6.33
C VAL A 292 2.00 -17.10 6.79
N ASP A 293 2.91 -17.45 5.88
CA ASP A 293 4.32 -17.73 6.18
C ASP A 293 5.12 -16.50 6.65
N SER A 294 4.55 -15.30 6.53
CA SER A 294 5.12 -14.05 7.04
C SER A 294 5.11 -13.94 8.58
N GLY A 295 4.68 -14.96 9.32
CA GLY A 295 4.60 -14.91 10.79
C GLY A 295 3.63 -13.84 11.30
N LEU A 296 2.79 -13.26 10.45
CA LEU A 296 1.80 -12.22 10.75
C LEU A 296 0.56 -12.73 11.53
N GLY A 297 0.70 -13.79 12.33
CA GLY A 297 -0.36 -14.30 13.20
C GLY A 297 -0.94 -13.21 14.13
N GLU A 298 -1.95 -13.55 14.95
CA GLU A 298 -2.74 -12.60 15.78
C GLU A 298 -1.95 -11.71 16.78
N VAL A 299 -0.62 -11.77 16.80
CA VAL A 299 0.24 -11.02 17.72
C VAL A 299 0.29 -9.54 17.34
N ARG A 300 -0.65 -8.79 17.94
CA ARG A 300 -0.68 -7.32 17.93
C ARG A 300 0.40 -6.74 18.84
N LEU A 301 1.04 -5.65 18.40
CA LEU A 301 2.07 -4.96 19.17
C LEU A 301 1.51 -4.08 20.30
N ARG A 302 0.20 -3.83 20.32
CA ARG A 302 -0.48 -2.98 21.32
C ARG A 302 -0.09 -3.22 22.78
N HIS A 303 0.31 -4.43 23.15
CA HIS A 303 0.72 -4.80 24.51
C HIS A 303 1.98 -4.07 24.99
N LEU A 304 2.77 -3.48 24.08
CA LEU A 304 3.95 -2.68 24.38
C LEU A 304 3.63 -1.25 24.82
N LEU A 305 2.37 -0.79 24.66
CA LEU A 305 1.96 0.55 25.06
C LEU A 305 1.34 0.52 26.48
N PRO A 306 1.71 1.46 27.36
CA PRO A 306 1.13 1.55 28.69
C PRO A 306 -0.38 1.84 28.64
N ALA A 307 -1.14 1.22 29.54
CA ALA A 307 -2.57 1.51 29.69
C ALA A 307 -2.79 2.95 30.16
N GLY A 308 -3.63 3.72 29.45
CA GLY A 308 -4.21 4.95 29.97
C GLY A 308 -3.40 6.26 29.85
N VAL A 309 -2.33 6.34 29.04
CA VAL A 309 -1.55 7.58 28.93
C VAL A 309 -1.93 8.39 27.68
N THR A 310 -2.86 9.33 27.82
CA THR A 310 -3.04 10.46 26.89
C THR A 310 -2.04 11.56 27.24
N GLU A 311 -0.78 11.41 26.81
CA GLU A 311 0.18 12.50 26.89
C GLU A 311 -0.10 13.52 25.78
N ARG A 312 -0.18 14.81 26.13
CA ARG A 312 -0.17 15.90 25.16
C ARG A 312 1.25 16.00 24.60
N TRP A 313 1.43 15.55 23.35
CA TRP A 313 2.69 15.54 22.61
C TRP A 313 2.93 16.85 21.85
#